data_AF-A0A2S8GP74-F1
#
_entry.id   AF-A0A2S8GP74-F1
#
_cell.length_a   1.000
_cell.length_b   1.000
_cell.length_c   1.000
_cell.angle_alpha   90.00
_cell.angle_beta   90.00
_cell.angle_gamma   90.00
#
_symmetry.space_group_name_H-M   'P 1'
#
loop_
_entity.id
_entity.type
_entity.pdbx_description
1 polymer ?
#
loop_
_entity_poly.entity_id
_entity_poly.type
_entity_poly.pdbx_seq_one_letter_code
_entity_poly.pdbx_strand_id
1 'polypeptide(L)'
;MSEEPESNPFASPSGDDEKPPEEVSTIPAPLAMAMLLGFLLMLFQIGEFVLVGTNGGTGPYALLGSAVLTMLITLGLIAHSGPTWAAARFYFLFQGVLSTAFAVMAISLGKEPMAIVSGMVQCGFCLIIFLALGQASVRKYHQLECPQCHEVNAGGDDLLCFQRRCRNCGFRW
;
A
#
# COMPACT_ATOMS: atom_id res chain seq x y z
N MET A 1 -53.84 2.14 35.61
CA MET A 1 -53.70 3.23 34.61
C MET A 1 -52.27 3.68 34.70
N SER A 2 -51.44 3.29 33.73
CA SER A 2 -50.02 3.64 33.69
C SER A 2 -49.91 4.99 32.99
N GLU A 3 -49.40 6.00 33.68
CA GLU A 3 -49.17 7.33 33.12
C GLU A 3 -48.11 7.24 32.01
N GLU A 4 -48.42 7.76 30.82
CA GLU A 4 -47.44 7.92 29.74
C GLU A 4 -46.43 9.01 30.16
N PRO A 5 -45.11 8.78 30.01
CA PRO A 5 -44.12 9.78 30.39
C PRO A 5 -44.14 10.97 29.42
N GLU A 6 -44.18 12.18 29.99
CA GLU A 6 -44.10 13.46 29.27
C GLU A 6 -42.87 13.49 28.35
N SER A 7 -43.11 13.70 27.06
CA SER A 7 -42.06 13.88 26.06
C SER A 7 -41.35 15.20 26.30
N ASN A 8 -40.13 15.15 26.84
CA ASN A 8 -39.28 16.32 26.98
C ASN A 8 -38.83 16.80 25.57
N PRO A 9 -39.21 18.00 25.12
CA PRO A 9 -38.83 18.53 23.81
C PRO A 9 -37.35 18.94 23.71
N PHE A 10 -36.61 18.89 24.83
CA PHE A 10 -35.17 19.09 24.90
C PHE A 10 -34.39 17.78 25.10
N ALA A 11 -35.05 16.62 25.06
CA ALA A 11 -34.34 15.36 24.97
C ALA A 11 -33.68 15.29 23.59
N SER A 12 -32.34 15.26 23.57
CA SER A 12 -31.57 14.90 22.39
C SER A 12 -32.19 13.65 21.77
N PRO A 13 -32.41 13.62 20.44
CA PRO A 13 -33.04 12.47 19.81
C PRO A 13 -32.26 11.22 20.22
N SER A 14 -32.97 10.31 20.87
CA SER A 14 -32.51 9.01 21.31
C SER A 14 -31.57 8.37 20.29
N GLY A 15 -30.36 8.05 20.76
CA GLY A 15 -29.37 7.38 19.95
C GLY A 15 -28.14 6.94 20.73
N ASP A 16 -28.23 6.65 22.03
CA ASP A 16 -27.14 5.98 22.77
C ASP A 16 -26.90 4.53 22.29
N ASP A 17 -27.60 4.10 21.23
CA ASP A 17 -27.29 2.93 20.39
C ASP A 17 -26.45 3.29 19.15
N GLU A 18 -25.79 4.45 19.12
CA GLU A 18 -24.57 4.57 18.31
C GLU A 18 -23.56 3.59 18.89
N LYS A 19 -23.54 2.36 18.36
CA LYS A 19 -22.37 1.48 18.44
C LYS A 19 -21.16 2.40 18.31
N PRO A 20 -20.20 2.40 19.27
CA PRO A 20 -18.99 3.16 19.10
C PRO A 20 -18.48 2.82 17.70
N PRO A 21 -18.14 3.82 16.86
CA PRO A 21 -17.72 3.57 15.49
C PRO A 21 -16.70 2.45 15.59
N GLU A 22 -17.03 1.29 15.02
CA GLU A 22 -16.19 0.10 15.08
C GLU A 22 -14.80 0.59 14.74
N GLU A 23 -13.92 0.65 15.74
CA GLU A 23 -12.61 1.21 15.53
C GLU A 23 -12.04 0.40 14.37
N VAL A 24 -11.82 1.06 13.24
CA VAL A 24 -11.09 0.51 12.09
C VAL A 24 -9.60 0.47 12.49
N SER A 25 -9.33 -0.06 13.68
CA SER A 25 -8.04 -0.25 14.35
C SER A 25 -7.35 -1.51 13.81
N THR A 26 -8.08 -2.38 13.13
CA THR A 26 -7.52 -3.60 12.56
C THR A 26 -6.98 -3.31 11.16
N ILE A 27 -5.65 -3.40 11.00
CA ILE A 27 -4.98 -3.39 9.69
C ILE A 27 -5.65 -4.45 8.81
N PRO A 28 -6.19 -4.10 7.62
CA PRO A 28 -6.84 -5.08 6.77
C PRO A 28 -5.81 -6.12 6.32
N ALA A 29 -6.18 -7.41 6.30
CA ALA A 29 -5.27 -8.51 5.97
C ALA A 29 -4.45 -8.31 4.68
N PRO A 30 -5.00 -7.75 3.58
CA PRO A 30 -4.21 -7.46 2.38
C PRO A 30 -3.11 -6.40 2.61
N LEU A 31 -3.36 -5.41 3.48
CA LEU A 31 -2.33 -4.43 3.87
C LEU A 31 -1.26 -5.07 4.74
N ALA A 32 -1.65 -5.92 5.70
CA ALA A 32 -0.69 -6.67 6.52
C ALA A 32 0.21 -7.57 5.65
N MET A 33 -0.36 -8.24 4.63
CA MET A 33 0.39 -9.00 3.64
C MET A 33 1.33 -8.12 2.82
N ALA A 34 0.84 -6.96 2.33
CA ALA A 34 1.68 -6.01 1.60
C ALA A 34 2.88 -5.54 2.45
N MET A 35 2.65 -5.26 3.73
CA MET A 35 3.71 -4.86 4.67
C MET A 35 4.71 -5.98 4.91
N LEU A 36 4.24 -7.19 5.20
CA LEU A 36 5.09 -8.37 5.40
C LEU A 36 5.98 -8.62 4.18
N LEU A 37 5.37 -8.63 2.98
CA LEU A 37 6.10 -8.83 1.74
C LEU A 37 7.08 -7.68 1.45
N GLY A 38 6.74 -6.44 1.81
CA GLY A 38 7.65 -5.29 1.74
C GLY A 38 8.89 -5.47 2.63
N PHE A 39 8.71 -5.92 3.87
CA PHE A 39 9.83 -6.24 4.77
C PHE A 39 10.67 -7.42 4.28
N LEU A 40 10.03 -8.48 3.77
CA LEU A 40 10.74 -9.62 3.19
C LEU A 40 11.54 -9.21 1.95
N LEU A 41 10.98 -8.36 1.09
CA LEU A 41 11.67 -7.81 -0.07
C LEU A 41 12.88 -6.96 0.34
N MET A 42 12.73 -6.11 1.37
CA MET A 42 13.85 -5.36 1.94
C MET A 42 14.96 -6.28 2.45
N LEU A 43 14.61 -7.31 3.24
CA LEU A 43 15.59 -8.30 3.74
C LEU A 43 16.28 -9.04 2.59
N PHE A 44 15.53 -9.39 1.54
CA PHE A 44 16.07 -10.01 0.35
C PHE A 44 17.08 -9.09 -0.35
N GLN A 45 16.74 -7.83 -0.58
CA GLN A 45 17.63 -6.83 -1.19
C GLN A 45 18.90 -6.58 -0.36
N ILE A 46 18.80 -6.57 0.98
CA ILE A 46 19.96 -6.48 1.88
C ILE A 46 20.82 -7.75 1.77
N GLY A 47 20.20 -8.93 1.73
CA GLY A 47 20.92 -10.20 1.56
C GLY A 47 21.72 -10.22 0.25
N GLU A 48 21.11 -9.77 -0.85
CA GLU A 48 21.79 -9.64 -2.14
C GLU A 48 22.93 -8.62 -2.10
N PHE A 49 22.72 -7.48 -1.43
CA PHE A 49 23.77 -6.49 -1.22
C PHE A 49 24.97 -7.09 -0.50
N VAL A 50 24.76 -7.87 0.58
CA VAL A 50 25.86 -8.51 1.32
C VAL A 50 26.57 -9.57 0.46
N LEU A 51 25.82 -10.38 -0.29
CA LEU A 51 26.38 -11.44 -1.15
C LEU A 51 27.15 -10.90 -2.36
N VAL A 52 26.70 -9.79 -2.96
CA VAL A 52 27.32 -9.20 -4.15
C VAL A 52 28.39 -8.18 -3.76
N GLY A 53 28.20 -7.45 -2.65
CA GLY A 53 29.12 -6.43 -2.15
C GLY A 53 30.49 -6.96 -1.73
N THR A 54 30.57 -8.23 -1.33
CA THR A 54 31.85 -8.91 -1.06
C THR A 54 32.69 -9.16 -2.31
N ASN A 55 32.08 -9.09 -3.51
CA ASN A 55 32.73 -9.37 -4.80
C ASN A 55 33.18 -8.10 -5.57
N GLY A 56 33.19 -6.92 -4.94
CA GLY A 56 33.93 -5.74 -5.43
C GLY A 56 33.33 -4.94 -6.60
N GLY A 57 32.04 -5.09 -6.92
CA GLY A 57 31.36 -4.28 -7.94
C GLY A 57 30.77 -2.96 -7.41
N THR A 58 30.47 -1.99 -8.28
CA THR A 58 29.76 -0.73 -7.96
C THR A 58 28.22 -0.87 -7.94
N GLY A 59 27.67 -1.93 -8.54
CA GLY A 59 26.24 -2.27 -8.50
C GLY A 59 25.57 -2.51 -7.12
N PRO A 60 26.27 -2.91 -6.03
CA PRO A 60 25.65 -3.16 -4.73
C PRO A 60 24.94 -1.94 -4.14
N TYR A 61 25.46 -0.73 -4.33
CA TYR A 61 24.88 0.47 -3.72
C TYR A 61 23.46 0.78 -4.21
N ALA A 62 23.11 0.38 -5.45
CA ALA A 62 21.76 0.50 -5.97
C ALA A 62 20.77 -0.44 -5.23
N LEU A 63 21.21 -1.63 -4.84
CA LEU A 63 20.40 -2.58 -4.06
C LEU A 63 20.12 -2.03 -2.67
N LEU A 64 21.13 -1.46 -2.01
CA LEU A 64 20.97 -0.84 -0.70
C LEU A 64 20.00 0.36 -0.75
N GLY A 65 20.10 1.21 -1.78
CA GLY A 65 19.16 2.30 -2.02
C GLY A 65 17.72 1.81 -2.18
N SER A 66 17.52 0.73 -2.94
CA SER A 66 16.20 0.10 -3.09
C SER A 66 15.66 -0.47 -1.78
N ALA A 67 16.51 -1.09 -0.95
CA ALA A 67 16.11 -1.63 0.35
C ALA A 67 15.64 -0.52 1.30
N VAL A 68 16.38 0.59 1.37
CA VAL A 68 16.00 1.76 2.17
C VAL A 68 14.68 2.34 1.68
N LEU A 69 14.48 2.48 0.36
CA LEU A 69 13.25 3.02 -0.19
C LEU A 69 12.06 2.09 0.06
N THR A 70 12.23 0.77 -0.08
CA THR A 70 11.23 -0.24 0.28
C THR A 70 10.86 -0.15 1.76
N MET A 71 11.84 0.01 2.66
CA MET A 71 11.60 0.19 4.09
C MET A 71 10.79 1.46 4.37
N LEU A 72 11.19 2.60 3.82
CA LEU A 72 10.51 3.88 4.02
C LEU A 72 9.06 3.84 3.53
N ILE A 73 8.83 3.23 2.37
CA ILE A 73 7.48 3.08 1.81
C ILE A 73 6.63 2.14 2.65
N THR A 74 7.20 1.01 3.09
CA THR A 74 6.50 0.04 3.94
C THR A 74 6.13 0.65 5.29
N LEU A 75 7.01 1.46 5.88
CA LEU A 75 6.70 2.22 7.10
C LEU A 75 5.67 3.32 6.84
N GLY A 76 5.75 4.02 5.70
CA GLY A 76 4.80 5.05 5.30
C GLY A 76 3.36 4.55 5.10
N LEU A 77 3.17 3.26 4.82
CA LEU A 77 1.85 2.64 4.76
C LEU A 77 1.14 2.59 6.13
N ILE A 78 1.89 2.66 7.24
CA ILE A 78 1.33 2.69 8.60
C ILE A 78 0.66 4.04 8.88
N ALA A 79 1.09 5.12 8.23
CA ALA A 79 0.61 6.49 8.49
C ALA A 79 -0.82 6.79 7.98
N HIS A 80 -1.57 5.79 7.49
CA HIS A 80 -2.95 5.90 6.99
C HIS A 80 -3.20 6.96 5.91
N SER A 81 -2.16 7.46 5.26
CA SER A 81 -2.30 8.57 4.31
C SER A 81 -2.56 8.06 2.89
N GLY A 82 -3.41 8.76 2.13
CA GLY A 82 -3.62 8.49 0.71
C GLY A 82 -2.38 8.71 -0.16
N PRO A 83 -1.55 9.76 0.08
CA PRO A 83 -0.31 9.95 -0.67
C PRO A 83 0.71 8.84 -0.48
N THR A 84 0.86 8.31 0.75
CA THR A 84 1.76 7.16 0.98
C THR A 84 1.27 5.90 0.27
N TRP A 85 -0.04 5.65 0.27
CA TRP A 85 -0.63 4.55 -0.52
C TRP A 85 -0.37 4.71 -2.03
N ALA A 86 -0.57 5.91 -2.58
CA ALA A 86 -0.35 6.18 -4.00
C ALA A 86 1.13 5.98 -4.36
N ALA A 87 2.04 6.60 -3.59
CA ALA A 87 3.48 6.46 -3.76
C ALA A 87 3.92 4.99 -3.68
N ALA A 88 3.39 4.23 -2.72
CA ALA A 88 3.67 2.80 -2.58
C ALA A 88 3.26 2.01 -3.84
N ARG A 89 2.03 2.22 -4.34
CA ARG A 89 1.57 1.54 -5.56
C ARG A 89 2.44 1.86 -6.77
N PHE A 90 2.78 3.14 -6.96
CA PHE A 90 3.65 3.54 -8.07
C PHE A 90 5.05 2.92 -7.95
N TYR A 91 5.63 2.98 -6.76
CA TYR A 91 6.95 2.40 -6.49
C TYR A 91 6.99 0.90 -6.75
N PHE A 92 6.09 0.12 -6.16
CA PHE A 92 6.11 -1.33 -6.34
C PHE A 92 5.79 -1.76 -7.78
N LEU A 93 4.93 -1.02 -8.49
CA LEU A 93 4.71 -1.28 -9.92
C LEU A 93 5.98 -1.01 -10.72
N PHE A 94 6.59 0.16 -10.52
CA PHE A 94 7.82 0.55 -11.22
C PHE A 94 8.98 -0.40 -10.92
N GLN A 95 9.17 -0.75 -9.65
CA GLN A 95 10.20 -1.70 -9.21
C GLN A 95 9.97 -3.10 -9.79
N GLY A 96 8.70 -3.54 -9.89
CA GLY A 96 8.36 -4.81 -10.54
C GLY A 96 8.72 -4.81 -12.03
N VAL A 97 8.45 -3.71 -12.74
CA VAL A 97 8.83 -3.55 -14.16
C VAL A 97 10.35 -3.55 -14.31
N LEU A 98 11.08 -2.82 -13.47
CA LEU A 98 12.55 -2.82 -13.48
C LEU A 98 13.13 -4.19 -13.19
N SER A 99 12.57 -4.92 -12.22
CA SER A 99 13.01 -6.28 -11.87
C SER A 99 12.77 -7.26 -13.02
N THR A 100 11.66 -7.08 -13.76
CA THR A 100 11.38 -7.84 -14.98
C THR A 100 12.41 -7.54 -16.07
N ALA A 101 12.69 -6.26 -16.31
CA ALA A 101 13.71 -5.85 -17.29
C ALA A 101 15.11 -6.39 -16.92
N PHE A 102 15.45 -6.39 -15.63
CA PHE A 102 16.68 -6.99 -15.13
C PHE A 102 16.73 -8.51 -15.38
N ALA A 103 15.65 -9.25 -15.08
CA ALA A 103 15.59 -10.68 -15.34
C ALA A 103 15.74 -11.01 -16.84
N VAL A 104 15.05 -10.26 -17.72
CA VAL A 104 15.16 -10.41 -19.17
C VAL A 104 16.58 -10.10 -19.65
N MET A 105 17.20 -9.03 -19.13
CA MET A 105 18.57 -8.68 -19.44
C MET A 105 19.55 -9.79 -19.01
N ALA A 106 19.39 -10.33 -17.81
CA ALA A 106 20.21 -11.42 -17.28
C ALA A 106 20.12 -12.68 -18.16
N ILE A 107 18.91 -13.03 -18.63
CA ILE A 107 18.68 -14.12 -19.59
C ILE A 107 19.40 -13.83 -20.91
N SER A 108 19.23 -12.62 -21.46
CA SER A 108 19.80 -12.25 -22.76
C SER A 108 21.33 -12.22 -22.78
N LEU A 109 21.95 -11.90 -21.63
CA LEU A 109 23.40 -11.82 -21.48
C LEU A 109 24.03 -13.12 -20.96
N GLY A 110 23.24 -14.20 -20.82
CA GLY A 110 23.72 -15.49 -20.34
C GLY A 110 24.32 -15.42 -18.93
N LYS A 111 23.76 -14.60 -18.05
CA LYS A 111 24.22 -14.47 -16.66
C LYS A 111 23.87 -15.70 -15.83
N GLU A 112 24.54 -15.81 -14.68
CA GLU A 112 24.31 -16.87 -13.70
C GLU A 112 22.81 -17.03 -13.36
N PRO A 113 22.31 -18.27 -13.20
CA PRO A 113 20.89 -18.53 -12.89
C PRO A 113 20.38 -17.77 -11.67
N MET A 114 21.25 -17.53 -10.68
CA MET A 114 20.92 -16.78 -9.47
C MET A 114 20.47 -15.34 -9.78
N ALA A 115 21.06 -14.66 -10.77
CA ALA A 115 20.63 -13.30 -11.14
C ALA A 115 19.24 -13.30 -11.78
N ILE A 116 18.90 -14.35 -12.53
CA ILE A 116 17.57 -14.49 -13.16
C ILE A 116 16.52 -14.75 -12.07
N VAL A 117 16.79 -15.70 -11.17
CA VAL A 117 15.91 -16.04 -10.05
C VAL A 117 15.68 -14.83 -9.16
N SER A 118 16.73 -14.08 -8.83
CA SER A 118 16.66 -12.82 -8.11
C SER A 118 15.63 -11.85 -8.70
N GLY A 119 15.77 -11.52 -10.00
CA GLY A 119 14.86 -10.60 -10.68
C GLY A 119 13.42 -11.09 -10.71
N MET A 120 13.21 -12.39 -10.92
CA MET A 120 11.86 -12.99 -10.89
C MET A 120 11.22 -12.94 -9.50
N VAL A 121 11.99 -13.22 -8.45
CA VAL A 121 11.52 -13.18 -7.06
C VAL A 121 11.14 -11.75 -6.67
N GLN A 122 12.01 -10.76 -6.97
CA GLN A 122 11.69 -9.34 -6.72
C GLN A 122 10.43 -8.90 -7.48
N CYS A 123 10.28 -9.29 -8.75
CA CYS A 123 9.08 -9.02 -9.54
C CYS A 123 7.83 -9.63 -8.89
N GLY A 124 7.92 -10.89 -8.43
CA GLY A 124 6.81 -11.58 -7.76
C GLY A 124 6.35 -10.85 -6.51
N PHE A 125 7.28 -10.49 -5.62
CA PHE A 125 6.98 -9.70 -4.43
C PHE A 125 6.30 -8.36 -4.80
N CYS A 126 6.90 -7.60 -5.71
CA CYS A 126 6.39 -6.29 -6.13
C CYS A 126 4.97 -6.39 -6.71
N LEU A 127 4.70 -7.39 -7.56
CA LEU A 127 3.39 -7.60 -8.16
C LEU A 127 2.34 -7.96 -7.11
N ILE A 128 2.65 -8.87 -6.19
CA ILE A 128 1.71 -9.27 -5.14
C ILE A 128 1.41 -8.07 -4.22
N ILE A 129 2.42 -7.29 -3.84
CA ILE A 129 2.23 -6.06 -3.05
C ILE A 129 1.34 -5.07 -3.79
N PHE A 130 1.61 -4.83 -5.08
CA PHE A 130 0.81 -3.93 -5.90
C PHE A 130 -0.66 -4.37 -6.00
N LEU A 131 -0.92 -5.67 -6.17
CA LEU A 131 -2.27 -6.22 -6.22
C LEU A 131 -2.97 -6.12 -4.86
N ALA A 132 -2.27 -6.43 -3.76
CA ALA A 132 -2.78 -6.35 -2.41
C ALA A 132 -3.20 -4.92 -2.02
N LEU A 133 -2.36 -3.92 -2.34
CA LEU A 133 -2.69 -2.50 -2.16
C LEU A 133 -3.88 -2.04 -3.02
N GLY A 134 -4.30 -2.83 -4.01
CA GLY A 134 -5.38 -2.48 -4.93
C GLY A 134 -6.77 -2.79 -4.39
N GLN A 135 -6.86 -3.61 -3.34
CA GLN A 135 -8.11 -4.09 -2.80
C GLN A 135 -8.92 -2.98 -2.13
N ALA A 136 -10.25 -3.10 -2.20
CA ALA A 136 -11.18 -2.12 -1.66
C ALA A 136 -10.98 -1.89 -0.15
N SER A 137 -10.71 -2.94 0.62
CA SER A 137 -10.44 -2.85 2.06
C SER A 137 -9.24 -1.96 2.38
N VAL A 138 -8.15 -2.06 1.62
CA VAL A 138 -6.96 -1.21 1.78
C VAL A 138 -7.26 0.23 1.38
N ARG A 139 -8.02 0.43 0.31
CA ARG A 139 -8.42 1.78 -0.12
C ARG A 139 -9.27 2.49 0.93
N LYS A 140 -10.23 1.79 1.52
CA LYS A 140 -11.03 2.31 2.64
C LYS A 140 -10.16 2.71 3.83
N TYR A 141 -9.19 1.85 4.17
CA TYR A 141 -8.24 2.11 5.27
C TYR A 141 -7.43 3.40 5.09
N HIS A 142 -7.03 3.73 3.85
CA HIS A 142 -6.35 4.97 3.52
C HIS A 142 -7.29 6.16 3.20
N GLN A 143 -8.55 6.08 3.64
CA GLN A 143 -9.57 7.14 3.48
C GLN A 143 -9.84 7.51 2.00
N LEU A 144 -9.72 6.54 1.08
CA LEU A 144 -10.01 6.73 -0.34
C LEU A 144 -11.49 6.49 -0.69
N GLU A 145 -12.33 6.28 0.33
CA GLU A 145 -13.78 6.23 0.19
C GLU A 145 -14.34 7.65 0.11
N CYS A 146 -15.25 7.89 -0.84
CA CYS A 146 -15.90 9.19 -0.96
C CYS A 146 -16.86 9.44 0.22
N PRO A 147 -16.73 10.55 0.96
CA PRO A 147 -17.59 10.83 2.11
C PRO A 147 -19.06 11.13 1.73
N GLN A 148 -19.34 11.45 0.46
CA GLN A 148 -20.70 11.80 0.00
C GLN A 148 -21.49 10.60 -0.56
N CYS A 149 -20.83 9.70 -1.30
CA CYS A 149 -21.50 8.59 -1.98
C CYS A 149 -20.92 7.21 -1.63
N HIS A 150 -19.95 7.15 -0.70
CA HIS A 150 -19.34 5.91 -0.20
C HIS A 150 -18.67 5.01 -1.26
N GLU A 151 -18.45 5.56 -2.46
CA GLU A 151 -17.74 4.87 -3.54
C GLU A 151 -16.23 4.77 -3.22
N VAL A 152 -15.67 3.57 -3.38
CA VAL A 152 -14.25 3.23 -3.04
C VAL A 152 -13.30 3.46 -4.23
N ASN A 153 -13.80 4.12 -5.27
CA ASN A 153 -13.09 4.48 -6.48
C ASN A 153 -12.95 6.00 -6.61
N ALA A 154 -12.18 6.60 -5.73
CA ALA A 154 -11.65 7.94 -5.97
C ALA A 154 -10.75 7.91 -7.21
N GLY A 155 -11.04 8.77 -8.18
CA GLY A 155 -10.05 9.15 -9.18
C GLY A 155 -9.13 10.16 -8.53
N GLY A 156 -7.82 9.94 -8.55
CA GLY A 156 -6.89 11.03 -8.23
C GLY A 156 -7.05 12.10 -9.31
N ASP A 157 -7.40 13.33 -8.92
CA ASP A 157 -7.18 14.49 -9.79
C ASP A 157 -5.65 14.73 -9.91
N ASP A 158 -4.87 14.29 -8.91
CA ASP A 158 -3.39 14.25 -8.89
C ASP A 158 -2.80 12.84 -8.70
N LEU A 159 -1.60 12.62 -9.24
CA LEU A 159 -0.81 11.37 -9.16
C LEU A 159 -0.60 10.86 -7.72
N LEU A 160 -0.41 11.78 -6.76
CA LEU A 160 -0.17 11.47 -5.35
C LEU A 160 -1.45 11.52 -4.50
N CYS A 161 -2.64 11.67 -5.10
CA CYS A 161 -3.92 11.71 -4.37
C CYS A 161 -3.97 12.77 -3.25
N PHE A 162 -3.28 13.91 -3.41
CA PHE A 162 -3.38 15.07 -2.51
C PHE A 162 -4.74 15.75 -2.64
N GLN A 163 -5.23 15.91 -3.87
CA GLN A 163 -6.62 16.23 -4.16
C GLN A 163 -7.29 15.02 -4.80
N ARG A 164 -8.44 14.62 -4.25
CA ARG A 164 -9.19 13.45 -4.69
C ARG A 164 -10.50 13.92 -5.29
N ARG A 165 -10.94 13.24 -6.35
CA ARG A 165 -12.25 13.47 -6.94
C ARG A 165 -13.00 12.16 -7.05
N CYS A 166 -14.24 12.15 -6.58
CA CYS A 166 -15.07 10.96 -6.71
C CYS A 166 -15.43 10.77 -8.18
N ARG A 167 -15.20 9.57 -8.73
CA ARG A 167 -15.58 9.27 -10.11
C ARG A 167 -17.09 9.22 -10.33
N ASN A 168 -17.86 8.94 -9.28
CA ASN A 168 -19.31 8.82 -9.36
C ASN A 168 -20.00 10.19 -9.22
N CYS A 169 -19.81 10.87 -8.09
CA CYS A 169 -20.49 12.13 -7.80
C CYS A 169 -19.67 13.41 -8.11
N GLY A 170 -18.39 13.27 -8.48
CA GLY A 170 -17.51 14.42 -8.77
C GLY A 170 -17.06 15.23 -7.55
N PHE A 171 -17.46 14.85 -6.32
CA PHE A 171 -17.07 15.51 -5.07
C PHE A 171 -15.56 15.51 -4.86
N ARG A 172 -15.02 16.59 -4.29
CA ARG A 172 -13.58 16.77 -4.03
C ARG A 172 -13.29 16.83 -2.54
N TRP A 173 -12.31 16.06 -2.08
CA TRP A 173 -11.83 16.03 -0.70
C TRP A 173 -10.35 15.69 -0.61
#